data_AF-A0A1A3P3C3-F1
#
_entry.id   AF-A0A1A3P3C3-F1
#
_cell.length_a   1.000
_cell.length_b   1.000
_cell.length_c   1.000
_cell.angle_alpha   90.00
_cell.angle_beta   90.00
_cell.angle_gamma   90.00
#
_symmetry.space_group_name_H-M   'P 1'
#
loop_
_entity.id
_entity.type
_entity.pdbx_description
1 polymer ?
#
loop_
_entity_poly.entity_id
_entity_poly.type
_entity_poly.pdbx_seq_one_letter_code
_entity_poly.pdbx_strand_id
1 'polypeptide(L)'
;MGQDDRSLVDLTRQMGGWLSANPTQLHLNDALVTTFLGEVDAAQAMLASQLNGADGLHTWLASASVGTFESAVATRDHLQDDIREFITAVHQFHKYLNAVHAATDAARKNIQALDTPGG
;
A
#
# COMPACT_ATOMS: atom_id res chain seq x y z
N MET A 1 -11.62 12.03 6.18
CA MET A 1 -10.34 11.39 6.51
C MET A 1 -9.38 11.70 5.38
N GLY A 2 -8.58 12.75 5.52
CA GLY A 2 -7.57 13.12 4.52
C GLY A 2 -6.39 12.17 4.66
N GLN A 3 -5.94 11.60 3.55
CA GLN A 3 -4.65 10.93 3.50
C GLN A 3 -3.60 11.90 4.07
N ASP A 4 -2.71 11.39 4.90
CA ASP A 4 -1.62 12.19 5.44
C ASP A 4 -0.62 12.42 4.30
N ASP A 5 -0.95 13.32 3.37
CA ASP A 5 -0.09 13.76 2.25
C ASP A 5 1.32 14.14 2.74
N ARG A 6 1.42 14.49 4.03
CA ARG A 6 2.67 14.69 4.76
C ARG A 6 3.66 13.54 4.62
N SER A 7 3.23 12.27 4.66
CA SER A 7 4.16 11.13 4.55
C SER A 7 4.68 10.95 3.12
N LEU A 8 3.85 11.19 2.10
CA LEU A 8 4.29 11.20 0.70
C LEU A 8 5.20 12.38 0.40
N VAL A 9 4.93 13.56 0.96
CA VAL A 9 5.78 14.75 0.86
C VAL A 9 7.14 14.51 1.53
N ASP A 10 7.16 13.89 2.71
CA ASP A 10 8.42 13.56 3.41
C ASP A 10 9.24 12.52 2.66
N LEU A 11 8.60 11.48 2.11
CA LEU A 11 9.25 10.51 1.24
C LEU A 11 9.85 11.20 0.00
N THR A 12 9.07 12.04 -0.68
CA THR A 12 9.52 12.79 -1.87
C THR A 12 10.71 13.69 -1.53
N ARG A 13 10.69 14.38 -0.38
CA ARG A 13 11.78 15.22 0.10
C ARG A 13 13.05 14.42 0.39
N GLN A 14 12.93 13.28 1.05
CA GLN A 14 14.07 12.39 1.35
C GLN A 14 14.70 11.87 0.05
N MET A 15 13.87 11.45 -0.91
CA MET A 15 14.33 10.96 -2.21
C MET A 15 14.96 12.06 -3.09
N GLY A 16 14.46 13.30 -3.00
CA GLY A 16 15.07 14.45 -3.68
C GLY A 16 16.51 14.74 -3.24
N GLY A 17 16.88 14.37 -2.01
CA GLY A 17 18.26 14.48 -1.52
C GLY A 17 19.25 13.52 -2.17
N TRP A 18 18.78 12.50 -2.90
CA TRP A 18 19.64 11.50 -3.54
C TRP A 18 20.29 11.99 -4.84
N LEU A 19 19.83 13.11 -5.40
CA LEU A 19 20.31 13.68 -6.67
C LEU A 19 21.71 14.32 -6.58
N SER A 20 22.23 14.57 -5.37
CA SER A 20 23.54 15.21 -5.15
C SER A 20 24.64 14.24 -4.66
N ALA A 21 24.41 12.93 -4.77
CA ALA A 21 25.32 11.90 -4.27
C ALA A 21 26.40 11.51 -5.30
N ASN A 22 27.54 10.99 -4.84
CA ASN A 22 28.60 10.49 -5.73
C ASN A 22 28.23 9.11 -6.33
N PRO A 23 28.91 8.62 -7.40
CA PRO A 23 28.50 7.39 -8.10
C PRO A 23 28.37 6.15 -7.21
N THR A 24 29.29 5.94 -6.27
CA THR A 24 29.21 4.82 -5.31
C THR A 24 27.97 4.93 -4.42
N GLN A 25 27.63 6.14 -3.98
CA GLN A 25 26.42 6.40 -3.20
C GLN A 25 25.15 6.25 -4.03
N LEU A 26 25.15 6.64 -5.32
CA LEU A 26 24.03 6.42 -6.23
C LEU A 26 23.75 4.92 -6.41
N HIS A 27 24.80 4.10 -6.56
CA HIS A 27 24.66 2.65 -6.67
C HIS A 27 24.14 2.00 -5.38
N LEU A 28 24.63 2.43 -4.21
CA LEU A 28 24.11 1.98 -2.92
C LEU A 28 22.64 2.38 -2.72
N ASN A 29 22.27 3.60 -3.12
CA ASN A 29 20.90 4.09 -3.06
C ASN A 29 19.98 3.27 -3.99
N ASP A 30 20.41 2.93 -5.21
CA ASP A 30 19.63 2.10 -6.13
C ASP A 30 19.33 0.69 -5.57
N ALA A 31 20.32 0.07 -4.89
CA ALA A 31 20.14 -1.22 -4.23
C ALA A 31 19.16 -1.15 -3.03
N LEU A 32 19.25 -0.10 -2.21
CA LEU A 32 18.32 0.14 -1.10
C LEU A 32 16.89 0.37 -1.60
N VAL A 33 16.75 1.15 -2.68
CA VAL A 33 15.45 1.42 -3.32
C VAL A 33 14.85 0.14 -3.87
N THR A 34 15.64 -0.69 -4.55
CA THR A 34 15.16 -1.95 -5.10
C THR A 34 14.67 -2.89 -4.00
N THR A 35 15.38 -2.96 -2.87
CA THR A 35 14.93 -3.72 -1.70
C THR A 35 13.60 -3.18 -1.16
N PHE A 36 13.50 -1.87 -0.97
CA PHE A 36 12.29 -1.24 -0.44
C PHE A 36 11.08 -1.42 -1.37
N LEU A 37 11.25 -1.29 -2.69
CA LEU A 37 10.18 -1.58 -3.65
C LEU A 37 9.73 -3.04 -3.56
N GLY A 38 10.65 -3.98 -3.38
CA GLY A 38 10.32 -5.40 -3.16
C GLY A 38 9.50 -5.64 -1.87
N GLU A 39 9.82 -4.92 -0.79
CA GLU A 39 9.03 -4.96 0.45
C GLU A 39 7.62 -4.38 0.25
N VAL A 40 7.50 -3.28 -0.51
CA VAL A 40 6.20 -2.68 -0.86
C VAL A 40 5.36 -3.64 -1.69
N ASP A 41 5.93 -4.27 -2.72
CA ASP A 41 5.23 -5.26 -3.57
C ASP A 41 4.76 -6.48 -2.76
N ALA A 42 5.60 -6.99 -1.85
CA ALA A 42 5.22 -8.07 -0.95
C ALA A 42 4.05 -7.66 -0.04
N ALA A 43 4.08 -6.45 0.51
CA ALA A 43 2.99 -5.92 1.32
C ALA A 43 1.68 -5.78 0.51
N GLN A 44 1.76 -5.32 -0.75
CA GLN A 44 0.59 -5.27 -1.64
C GLN A 44 0.00 -6.65 -1.91
N ALA A 45 0.83 -7.65 -2.19
CA ALA A 45 0.39 -9.03 -2.40
C ALA A 45 -0.30 -9.62 -1.15
N MET A 46 0.25 -9.34 0.04
CA MET A 46 -0.39 -9.73 1.31
C MET A 46 -1.75 -9.06 1.48
N LEU A 47 -1.90 -7.76 1.19
CA LEU A 47 -3.18 -7.05 1.27
C LEU A 47 -4.22 -7.62 0.29
N ALA A 48 -3.81 -7.99 -0.92
CA ALA A 48 -4.71 -8.62 -1.89
C ALA A 48 -5.28 -9.95 -1.36
N SER A 49 -4.46 -10.75 -0.68
CA SER A 49 -4.92 -11.98 -0.01
C SER A 49 -5.95 -11.69 1.10
N GLN A 50 -5.70 -10.65 1.91
CA GLN A 50 -6.64 -10.24 2.97
C GLN A 50 -7.97 -9.73 2.39
N LEU A 51 -7.95 -8.96 1.30
CA LEU A 51 -9.16 -8.50 0.61
C LEU A 51 -10.00 -9.66 0.10
N ASN A 52 -9.38 -10.63 -0.59
CA ASN A 52 -10.09 -11.81 -1.09
C ASN A 52 -10.73 -12.61 0.06
N GLY A 53 -10.04 -12.74 1.20
CA GLY A 53 -10.58 -13.38 2.40
C GLY A 53 -11.77 -12.62 3.00
N ALA A 54 -11.67 -11.29 3.09
CA ALA A 54 -12.72 -10.43 3.62
C ALA A 54 -13.97 -10.41 2.72
N ASP A 55 -13.80 -10.36 1.40
CA ASP A 55 -14.90 -10.45 0.43
C ASP A 55 -15.61 -11.79 0.51
N GLY A 56 -14.85 -12.89 0.68
CA GLY A 56 -15.40 -14.22 0.93
C GLY A 56 -16.22 -14.28 2.22
N LEU A 57 -15.71 -13.69 3.30
CA LEU A 57 -16.40 -13.63 4.59
C LEU A 57 -17.68 -12.79 4.51
N HIS A 58 -17.63 -11.61 3.87
CA HIS A 58 -18.78 -10.74 3.66
C HIS A 58 -19.88 -11.46 2.85
N THR A 59 -19.50 -12.14 1.77
CA THR A 59 -20.41 -12.93 0.94
C THR A 59 -21.04 -14.07 1.73
N TRP A 60 -20.24 -14.81 2.50
CA TRP A 60 -20.75 -15.87 3.35
C TRP A 60 -21.74 -15.34 4.39
N LEU A 61 -21.41 -14.26 5.10
CA LEU A 61 -22.29 -13.62 6.08
C LEU A 61 -23.61 -13.15 5.47
N ALA A 62 -23.59 -12.61 4.26
CA ALA A 62 -24.81 -12.21 3.54
C ALA A 62 -25.76 -13.38 3.26
N SER A 63 -25.21 -14.60 3.11
CA SER A 63 -25.98 -15.82 2.88
C SER A 63 -26.28 -16.63 4.15
N ALA A 64 -25.65 -16.30 5.27
CA ALA A 64 -25.75 -17.06 6.50
C ALA A 64 -27.14 -16.93 7.13
N SER A 65 -27.83 -18.07 7.28
CA SER A 65 -29.10 -18.13 8.02
C SER A 65 -28.82 -18.11 9.53
N VAL A 66 -29.22 -17.04 10.19
CA VAL A 66 -29.11 -16.87 11.65
C VAL A 66 -30.46 -17.09 12.37
N GLY A 67 -31.44 -17.66 11.66
CA GLY A 67 -32.81 -17.79 12.13
C GLY A 67 -33.53 -16.43 12.20
N THR A 68 -34.55 -16.34 13.06
CA THR A 68 -35.37 -15.13 13.24
C THR A 68 -35.10 -14.44 14.58
N PHE A 69 -34.07 -14.85 15.32
CA PHE A 69 -33.71 -14.21 16.57
C PHE A 69 -33.14 -12.82 16.28
N GLU A 70 -33.83 -11.77 16.76
CA GLU A 70 -33.47 -10.36 16.49
C GLU A 70 -32.01 -10.06 16.86
N SER A 71 -31.51 -10.59 17.99
CA SER A 71 -30.13 -10.42 18.42
C SER A 71 -29.11 -11.03 17.45
N ALA A 72 -29.43 -12.18 16.87
CA ALA A 72 -28.55 -12.86 15.91
C ALA A 72 -28.54 -12.13 14.55
N VAL A 73 -29.70 -11.61 14.12
CA VAL A 73 -29.81 -10.75 12.93
C VAL A 73 -28.99 -9.47 13.11
N ALA A 74 -29.19 -8.76 14.23
CA ALA A 74 -28.44 -7.54 14.52
C ALA A 74 -26.92 -7.78 14.61
N THR A 75 -26.49 -8.89 15.21
CA THR A 75 -25.06 -9.26 15.30
C THR A 75 -24.47 -9.51 13.92
N ARG A 76 -25.18 -10.22 13.04
CA ARG A 76 -24.75 -10.45 11.66
C ARG A 76 -24.62 -9.13 10.89
N ASP A 77 -25.57 -8.23 11.04
CA ASP A 77 -25.57 -6.95 10.34
C ASP A 77 -24.40 -6.07 10.81
N HIS A 78 -24.11 -6.03 12.13
CA HIS A 78 -22.90 -5.38 12.66
C HIS A 78 -21.61 -5.97 12.10
N LEU A 79 -21.50 -7.31 12.06
CA LEU A 79 -20.32 -7.97 11.47
C LEU A 79 -20.14 -7.63 9.99
N GLN A 80 -21.22 -7.48 9.21
CA GLN A 80 -21.13 -7.05 7.82
C GLN A 80 -20.60 -5.63 7.67
N ASP A 81 -21.05 -4.71 8.55
CA ASP A 81 -20.57 -3.33 8.55
C ASP A 81 -19.08 -3.25 8.94
N ASP A 82 -18.66 -3.98 9.98
CA ASP A 82 -17.25 -4.05 10.40
C ASP A 82 -16.33 -4.56 9.26
N ILE A 83 -16.77 -5.58 8.53
CA ILE A 83 -16.01 -6.11 7.38
C ILE A 83 -15.95 -5.09 6.24
N ARG A 84 -17.03 -4.35 5.98
CA ARG A 84 -17.05 -3.29 4.97
C ARG A 84 -16.08 -2.16 5.33
N GLU A 85 -16.01 -1.77 6.60
CA GLU A 85 -15.05 -0.79 7.09
C GLU A 85 -13.60 -1.30 6.95
N PHE A 86 -13.35 -2.56 7.31
CA PHE A 86 -12.04 -3.20 7.12
C PHE A 86 -11.61 -3.20 5.65
N ILE A 87 -12.47 -3.65 4.72
CA ILE A 87 -12.20 -3.64 3.27
C ILE A 87 -11.86 -2.22 2.80
N THR A 88 -12.60 -1.22 3.28
CA THR A 88 -12.37 0.20 2.94
C THR A 88 -10.99 0.66 3.42
N ALA A 89 -10.61 0.35 4.65
CA ALA A 89 -9.30 0.68 5.21
C ALA A 89 -8.16 0.03 4.44
N VAL A 90 -8.30 -1.26 4.09
CA VAL A 90 -7.30 -1.99 3.29
C VAL A 90 -7.16 -1.38 1.90
N HIS A 91 -8.25 -0.99 1.23
CA HIS A 91 -8.18 -0.28 -0.04
C HIS A 91 -7.46 1.08 0.07
N GLN A 92 -7.66 1.83 1.14
CA GLN A 92 -6.93 3.09 1.35
C GLN A 92 -5.45 2.86 1.55
N PHE A 93 -5.07 1.85 2.34
CA PHE A 93 -3.66 1.51 2.54
C PHE A 93 -3.01 1.00 1.25
N HIS A 94 -3.71 0.17 0.47
CA HIS A 94 -3.22 -0.27 -0.84
C HIS A 94 -2.99 0.91 -1.80
N LYS A 95 -3.89 1.90 -1.84
CA LYS A 95 -3.69 3.14 -2.61
C LYS A 95 -2.45 3.92 -2.16
N TYR A 96 -2.22 3.99 -0.85
CA TYR A 96 -1.03 4.62 -0.30
C TYR A 96 0.25 3.89 -0.74
N LEU A 97 0.29 2.56 -0.65
CA LEU A 97 1.44 1.76 -1.13
C LEU A 97 1.71 1.95 -2.63
N ASN A 98 0.66 2.06 -3.46
CA ASN A 98 0.80 2.37 -4.88
C ASN A 98 1.44 3.75 -5.11
N ALA A 99 1.06 4.76 -4.34
CA ALA A 99 1.65 6.09 -4.42
C ALA A 99 3.13 6.09 -3.99
N VAL A 100 3.45 5.36 -2.90
CA VAL A 100 4.83 5.15 -2.45
C VAL A 100 5.66 4.48 -3.54
N HIS A 101 5.18 3.36 -4.11
CA HIS A 101 5.87 2.66 -5.19
C HIS A 101 6.14 3.57 -6.39
N ALA A 102 5.12 4.32 -6.85
CA ALA A 102 5.26 5.22 -8.00
C ALA A 102 6.27 6.36 -7.75
N ALA A 103 6.21 7.00 -6.58
CA ALA A 103 7.17 8.04 -6.20
C ALA A 103 8.59 7.48 -6.11
N THR A 104 8.72 6.28 -5.53
CA THR A 104 10.01 5.62 -5.34
C THR A 104 10.64 5.18 -6.67
N ASP A 105 9.86 4.56 -7.56
CA ASP A 105 10.32 4.16 -8.89
C ASP A 105 10.70 5.37 -9.75
N ALA A 106 9.96 6.48 -9.65
CA ALA A 106 10.27 7.71 -10.37
C ALA A 106 11.63 8.30 -9.94
N ALA A 107 11.92 8.38 -8.64
CA ALA A 107 13.21 8.88 -8.19
C ALA A 107 14.36 7.90 -8.47
N ARG A 108 14.12 6.57 -8.47
CA ARG A 108 15.11 5.58 -8.95
C ARG A 108 15.52 5.83 -10.40
N LYS A 109 14.55 6.01 -11.30
CA LYS A 109 14.82 6.30 -12.72
C LYS A 109 15.63 7.59 -12.89
N ASN A 110 15.36 8.60 -12.08
CA ASN A 110 16.14 9.84 -12.08
C ASN A 110 17.60 9.63 -11.62
N ILE A 111 17.83 8.80 -10.60
CA ILE A 111 19.18 8.41 -10.16
C ILE A 111 19.94 7.70 -11.27
N GLN A 112 19.32 6.71 -11.91
CA GLN A 112 19.94 5.94 -12.99
C GLN A 112 20.30 6.83 -14.20
N ALA A 113 19.47 7.82 -14.49
CA ALA A 113 19.76 8.81 -15.53
C ALA A 113 20.96 9.71 -15.19
N LEU A 114 21.22 9.99 -13.90
CA LEU A 114 22.38 10.76 -13.45
C LEU A 114 23.68 9.93 -13.41
N ASP A 115 23.58 8.61 -13.19
CA ASP A 115 24.72 7.68 -13.17
C ASP A 115 25.21 7.31 -14.58
N THR A 116 24.41 7.63 -15.61
CA THR A 116 24.82 7.43 -17.01
C THR A 116 25.73 8.60 -17.43
N PRO A 117 27.02 8.37 -17.75
CA PRO A 117 27.90 9.45 -18.16
C PRO A 117 27.36 10.08 -19.44
N GLY A 118 27.21 11.41 -19.44
CA GLY A 118 26.66 12.17 -20.55
C GLY A 118 27.36 11.81 -21.87
N GLY A 119 26.56 11.67 -22.93
CA GLY A 119 27.05 11.61 -24.30
C GLY A 119 27.75 12.91 -24.72
#